data_AF-A0AAU1G4D2-F1
#
_entry.id   AF-A0AAU1G4D2-F1
#
_cell.length_a   1.000
_cell.length_b   1.000
_cell.length_c   1.000
_cell.angle_alpha   90.00
_cell.angle_beta   90.00
_cell.angle_gamma   90.00
#
_symmetry.space_group_name_H-M   'P 1'
#
loop_
_entity.id
_entity.type
_entity.pdbx_description
1 polymer ?
#
loop_
_entity_poly.entity_id
_entity_poly.type
_entity_poly.pdbx_seq_one_letter_code
_entity_poly.pdbx_strand_id
1 'polypeptide(L)'
;MKRQTVDFTPREIEAMALLAEGRSATEIAEAVGRSAETIRSRTERARHKIGAPTIACLLDYAYRKGVLPLPEPEQQGFKTSPAELAALRLAAQGRSNTQIATELLTSRQNVVADLRKLRDRFGARNLPHMVSRAWALRLLQEPETTTASAQKEKDQ
;
A
#
# COMPACT_ATOMS: atom_id res chain seq x y z
N MET A 1 -22.77 7.73 3.59
CA MET A 1 -21.41 8.21 3.95
C MET A 1 -20.84 8.95 2.75
N LYS A 2 -20.57 10.26 2.85
CA LYS A 2 -20.02 11.04 1.73
C LYS A 2 -18.61 10.52 1.43
N ARG A 3 -18.36 9.98 0.23
CA ARG A 3 -17.01 9.74 -0.28
C ARG A 3 -16.34 11.11 -0.37
N GLN A 4 -15.59 11.54 0.64
CA GLN A 4 -14.61 12.61 0.46
C GLN A 4 -13.57 12.05 -0.51
N THR A 5 -13.75 12.35 -1.79
CA THR A 5 -12.72 12.18 -2.80
C THR A 5 -11.74 13.32 -2.57
N VAL A 6 -10.62 13.01 -1.94
CA VAL A 6 -9.51 13.97 -1.91
C VAL A 6 -9.01 14.14 -3.34
N ASP A 7 -9.11 15.35 -3.86
CA ASP A 7 -8.62 15.70 -5.19
C ASP A 7 -7.09 15.78 -5.18
N PHE A 8 -6.49 14.70 -5.65
CA PHE A 8 -5.07 14.66 -6.00
C PHE A 8 -4.88 15.27 -7.39
N THR A 9 -3.86 16.10 -7.53
CA THR A 9 -3.48 16.63 -8.84
C THR A 9 -2.90 15.50 -9.70
N PRO A 10 -2.99 15.59 -11.05
CA PRO A 10 -2.41 14.58 -11.95
C PRO A 10 -0.93 14.32 -11.67
N ARG A 11 -0.22 15.37 -11.25
CA ARG A 11 1.20 15.32 -10.90
C ARG A 11 1.47 14.57 -9.60
N GLU A 12 0.58 14.66 -8.61
CA GLU A 12 0.65 13.88 -7.38
C GLU A 12 0.34 12.41 -7.68
N ILE A 13 -0.65 12.14 -8.53
CA ILE A 13 -1.01 10.78 -8.97
C ILE A 13 0.17 10.13 -9.72
N GLU A 14 0.80 10.84 -10.65
CA GLU A 14 2.01 10.40 -11.36
C GLU A 14 3.14 10.02 -10.39
N ALA A 15 3.41 10.86 -9.40
CA ALA A 15 4.44 10.56 -8.39
C ALA A 15 4.08 9.35 -7.52
N MET A 16 2.80 9.20 -7.13
CA MET A 16 2.33 8.04 -6.38
C MET A 16 2.41 6.73 -7.20
N ALA A 17 2.07 6.77 -8.49
CA ALA A 17 2.17 5.63 -9.39
C ALA A 17 3.62 5.15 -9.55
N LEU A 18 4.56 6.07 -9.75
CA LEU A 18 5.98 5.70 -9.87
C LEU A 18 6.57 5.19 -8.55
N LEU A 19 6.10 5.69 -7.39
CA LEU A 19 6.44 5.14 -6.08
C LEU A 19 5.88 3.72 -5.89
N ALA A 20 4.68 3.45 -6.41
CA ALA A 20 4.06 2.13 -6.38
C ALA A 20 4.84 1.09 -7.19
N GLU A 21 5.47 1.49 -8.30
CA GLU A 21 6.44 0.67 -9.05
C GLU A 21 7.75 0.41 -8.29
N GLY A 22 7.94 1.05 -7.14
CA GLY A 22 9.14 0.93 -6.32
C GLY A 22 10.32 1.76 -6.78
N ARG A 23 10.08 2.77 -7.62
CA ARG A 23 11.08 3.79 -7.91
C ARG A 23 11.30 4.68 -6.69
N SER A 24 12.53 5.06 -6.45
CA SER A 24 12.90 6.07 -5.45
C SER A 24 12.61 7.48 -5.95
N ALA A 25 12.55 8.46 -5.04
CA ALA A 25 12.32 9.86 -5.42
C ALA A 25 13.36 10.39 -6.44
N THR A 26 14.59 9.87 -6.40
CA THR A 26 15.66 10.21 -7.35
C THR A 26 15.40 9.60 -8.72
N GLU A 27 15.08 8.30 -8.80
CA GLU A 27 14.73 7.63 -10.06
C GLU A 27 13.47 8.24 -10.71
N ILE A 28 12.50 8.66 -9.88
CA ILE A 28 11.31 9.37 -10.34
C ILE A 28 11.70 10.73 -10.92
N ALA A 29 12.53 11.48 -10.21
CA ALA A 29 13.02 12.79 -10.63
C ALA A 29 13.74 12.71 -11.99
N GLU A 30 14.60 11.73 -12.17
CA GLU A 30 15.26 11.45 -13.45
C GLU A 30 14.24 11.11 -14.54
N ALA A 31 13.28 10.23 -14.26
CA ALA A 31 12.27 9.82 -15.22
C ALA A 31 11.35 10.97 -15.71
N VAL A 32 11.06 11.95 -14.85
CA VAL A 32 10.14 13.06 -15.18
C VAL A 32 10.85 14.40 -15.42
N GLY A 33 12.18 14.43 -15.41
CA GLY A 33 12.99 15.64 -15.64
C GLY A 33 12.82 16.71 -14.55
N ARG A 34 12.78 16.31 -13.26
CA ARG A 34 12.60 17.19 -12.10
C ARG A 34 13.63 16.91 -11.02
N SER A 35 13.69 17.75 -9.98
CA SER A 35 14.56 17.47 -8.83
C SER A 35 13.91 16.47 -7.87
N ALA A 36 14.72 15.64 -7.21
CA ALA A 36 14.25 14.70 -6.18
C ALA A 36 13.51 15.42 -5.04
N GLU A 37 13.92 16.65 -4.72
CA GLU A 37 13.25 17.49 -3.72
C GLU A 37 11.84 17.91 -4.15
N THR A 38 11.63 18.20 -5.45
CA THR A 38 10.30 18.48 -5.98
C THR A 38 9.38 17.27 -5.83
N ILE A 39 9.89 16.06 -6.11
CA ILE A 39 9.12 14.82 -5.95
C ILE A 39 8.76 14.60 -4.49
N ARG A 40 9.73 14.75 -3.56
CA ARG A 40 9.49 14.65 -2.12
C ARG A 40 8.43 15.64 -1.65
N SER A 41 8.57 16.93 -2.00
CA SER A 41 7.60 17.97 -1.63
C SER A 41 6.20 17.65 -2.14
N ARG A 42 6.09 17.12 -3.37
CA ARG A 42 4.81 16.72 -3.95
C ARG A 42 4.18 15.55 -3.20
N THR A 43 4.97 14.51 -2.88
CA THR A 43 4.49 13.36 -2.12
C THR A 43 4.11 13.72 -0.69
N GLU A 44 4.83 14.67 -0.08
CA GLU A 44 4.49 15.22 1.23
C GLU A 44 3.16 15.97 1.20
N ARG A 45 2.92 16.82 0.19
CA ARG A 45 1.63 17.51 0.04
C ARG A 45 0.48 16.51 -0.12
N ALA A 46 0.64 15.50 -0.97
CA ALA A 46 -0.36 14.43 -1.12
C ALA A 46 -0.63 13.71 0.20
N ARG A 47 0.43 13.38 0.95
CA ARG A 47 0.35 12.77 2.28
C ARG A 47 -0.41 13.66 3.28
N HIS A 48 -0.10 14.94 3.32
CA HIS A 48 -0.73 15.92 4.22
C HIS A 48 -2.21 16.16 3.89
N LYS A 49 -2.63 16.09 2.63
CA LYS A 49 -4.05 16.23 2.23
C LYS A 49 -4.97 15.21 2.91
N ILE A 50 -4.46 14.02 3.18
CA ILE A 50 -5.22 12.93 3.83
C ILE A 50 -4.78 12.66 5.27
N GLY A 51 -3.80 13.42 5.78
CA GLY A 51 -3.23 13.19 7.11
C GLY A 51 -2.51 11.85 7.26
N ALA A 52 -2.02 11.26 6.16
CA ALA A 52 -1.35 9.96 6.22
C ALA A 52 0.02 10.09 6.93
N PRO A 53 0.37 9.19 7.85
CA PRO A 53 1.67 9.27 8.54
C PRO A 53 2.83 8.77 7.65
N THR A 54 2.55 7.95 6.63
CA THR A 54 3.59 7.35 5.77
C THR A 54 3.17 7.31 4.31
N ILE A 55 4.15 7.20 3.40
CA ILE A 55 3.89 7.00 1.96
C ILE A 55 3.16 5.66 1.73
N ALA A 56 3.45 4.64 2.53
CA ALA A 56 2.74 3.36 2.46
C ALA A 56 1.25 3.53 2.74
N CYS A 57 0.89 4.34 3.73
CA CYS A 57 -0.49 4.69 4.05
C CYS A 57 -1.15 5.54 2.95
N LEU A 58 -0.40 6.45 2.34
CA LEU A 58 -0.88 7.18 1.17
C LEU A 58 -1.24 6.25 0.01
N LEU A 59 -0.38 5.28 -0.33
CA LEU A 59 -0.67 4.33 -1.40
C LEU A 59 -1.82 3.38 -1.06
N ASP A 60 -1.86 2.86 0.18
CA ASP A 60 -2.98 2.04 0.65
C ASP A 60 -4.33 2.78 0.52
N TYR A 61 -4.36 4.06 0.91
CA TYR A 61 -5.53 4.91 0.71
C TYR A 61 -5.85 5.10 -0.78
N ALA A 62 -4.84 5.38 -1.61
CA ALA A 62 -5.02 5.60 -3.04
C ALA A 62 -5.61 4.37 -3.75
N TYR A 63 -5.17 3.16 -3.41
CA TYR A 63 -5.77 1.93 -3.92
C TYR A 63 -7.18 1.70 -3.39
N ARG A 64 -7.41 1.85 -2.08
CA ARG A 64 -8.74 1.69 -1.47
C ARG A 64 -9.78 2.66 -2.06
N LYS A 65 -9.36 3.85 -2.48
CA LYS A 65 -10.22 4.86 -3.12
C LYS A 65 -10.28 4.79 -4.65
N GLY A 66 -9.51 3.89 -5.28
CA GLY A 66 -9.44 3.78 -6.73
C GLY A 66 -8.78 4.98 -7.43
N VAL A 67 -7.92 5.72 -6.72
CA VAL A 67 -7.14 6.83 -7.29
C VAL A 67 -6.01 6.30 -8.18
N LEU A 68 -5.40 5.19 -7.77
CA LEU A 68 -4.41 4.46 -8.56
C LEU A 68 -5.05 3.18 -9.13
N PRO A 69 -4.71 2.80 -10.37
CA PRO A 69 -5.08 1.50 -10.90
C PRO A 69 -4.40 0.40 -10.09
N LEU A 70 -5.09 -0.73 -9.88
CA LEU A 70 -4.47 -1.89 -9.26
C LEU A 70 -3.33 -2.39 -10.15
N PRO A 71 -2.12 -2.58 -9.61
CA PRO A 71 -1.02 -3.15 -10.38
C PRO A 71 -1.36 -4.57 -10.80
N GLU A 72 -0.90 -4.99 -11.98
CA GLU A 72 -1.14 -6.34 -12.46
C GLU A 72 -0.50 -7.38 -11.52
N PRO A 73 -1.23 -8.46 -11.19
CA PRO A 73 -0.69 -9.52 -10.36
C PRO A 73 0.36 -10.28 -11.17
N GLU A 74 1.63 -9.93 -10.97
CA GLU A 74 2.74 -10.75 -11.42
C GLU A 74 2.70 -12.04 -10.59
N GLN A 75 2.26 -13.13 -11.22
CA GLN A 75 1.92 -14.39 -10.58
C GLN A 75 3.17 -15.08 -10.03
N GLN A 76 3.63 -14.66 -8.87
CA GLN A 76 4.56 -15.44 -8.07
C GLN A 76 3.80 -16.03 -6.88
N GLY A 77 3.69 -17.36 -6.88
CA GLY A 77 3.10 -18.13 -5.79
C GLY A 77 3.99 -18.04 -4.55
N PHE A 78 3.77 -17.03 -3.72
CA PHE A 78 4.51 -16.84 -2.48
C PHE A 78 3.84 -17.54 -1.31
N LYS A 79 4.64 -18.25 -0.50
CA LYS A 79 4.23 -18.66 0.85
C LYS A 79 4.45 -17.49 1.80
N THR A 80 3.39 -16.78 2.14
CA THR A 80 3.38 -15.73 3.18
C THR A 80 2.86 -16.29 4.49
N SER A 81 3.54 -15.98 5.61
CA SER A 81 3.02 -16.28 6.93
C SER A 81 1.91 -15.29 7.31
N PRO A 82 0.87 -15.71 8.06
CA PRO A 82 -0.15 -14.80 8.58
C PRO A 82 0.43 -13.63 9.39
N ALA A 83 1.51 -13.85 10.14
CA ALA A 83 2.18 -12.81 10.93
C ALA A 83 2.83 -11.73 10.06
N GLU A 84 3.44 -12.13 8.95
CA GLU A 84 4.10 -11.23 8.00
C GLU A 84 3.07 -10.35 7.29
N LEU A 85 1.94 -10.96 6.91
CA LEU A 85 0.83 -10.23 6.31
C LEU A 85 0.17 -9.27 7.31
N ALA A 86 0.03 -9.67 8.58
CA ALA A 86 -0.48 -8.78 9.63
C ALA A 86 0.45 -7.58 9.85
N ALA A 87 1.77 -7.79 9.91
CA ALA A 87 2.74 -6.71 10.01
C ALA A 87 2.67 -5.75 8.80
N LEU A 88 2.53 -6.29 7.58
CA LEU A 88 2.36 -5.48 6.38
C LEU A 88 1.06 -4.67 6.40
N ARG A 89 -0.06 -5.27 6.82
CA ARG A 89 -1.35 -4.56 6.95
C ARG A 89 -1.24 -3.38 7.91
N LEU A 90 -0.63 -3.58 9.07
CA LEU A 90 -0.45 -2.51 10.06
C LEU A 90 0.53 -1.43 9.55
N ALA A 91 1.58 -1.82 8.84
CA ALA A 91 2.49 -0.88 8.19
C ALA A 91 1.81 -0.06 7.08
N ALA A 92 0.93 -0.69 6.30
CA ALA A 92 0.09 -0.03 5.28
C ALA A 92 -0.89 0.95 5.93
N GLN A 93 -1.39 0.68 7.13
CA GLN A 93 -2.19 1.63 7.91
C GLN A 93 -1.36 2.77 8.52
N GLY A 94 -0.03 2.76 8.34
CA GLY A 94 0.85 3.80 8.82
C GLY A 94 1.32 3.62 10.27
N ARG A 95 1.11 2.44 10.87
CA ARG A 95 1.67 2.11 12.19
C ARG A 95 3.20 2.05 12.11
N SER A 96 3.87 2.55 13.17
CA SER A 96 5.32 2.42 13.31
C SER A 96 5.71 0.99 13.69
N ASN A 97 6.95 0.58 13.40
CA ASN A 97 7.44 -0.77 13.75
C ASN A 97 7.33 -1.09 15.25
N THR A 98 7.41 -0.08 16.13
CA THR A 98 7.20 -0.27 17.57
C THR A 98 5.74 -0.55 17.90
N GLN A 99 4.80 0.19 17.29
CA GLN A 99 3.36 -0.04 17.48
C GLN A 99 2.94 -1.40 16.93
N ILE A 100 3.45 -1.77 15.74
CA ILE A 100 3.22 -3.09 15.15
C ILE A 100 3.72 -4.20 16.08
N ALA A 101 4.89 -4.02 16.68
CA ALA A 101 5.46 -4.98 17.61
C ALA A 101 4.56 -5.18 18.84
N THR A 102 4.07 -4.08 19.42
CA THR A 102 3.10 -4.12 20.53
C THR A 102 1.82 -4.85 20.13
N GLU A 103 1.28 -4.53 18.95
CA GLU A 103 0.00 -5.10 18.48
C GLU A 103 0.10 -6.58 18.12
N LEU A 104 1.24 -7.02 17.59
CA LEU A 104 1.51 -8.43 17.27
C LEU A 104 2.15 -9.20 18.43
N LEU A 105 2.27 -8.59 19.62
CA LEU A 105 2.91 -9.19 20.81
C LEU A 105 4.31 -9.76 20.51
N THR A 106 5.09 -9.04 19.70
CA THR A 106 6.43 -9.44 19.26
C THR A 106 7.44 -8.30 19.48
N SER A 107 8.71 -8.52 19.11
CA SER A 107 9.74 -7.49 19.22
C SER A 107 9.79 -6.61 17.96
N ARG A 108 10.21 -5.35 18.12
CA ARG A 108 10.48 -4.45 16.98
C ARG A 108 11.47 -5.09 15.98
N GLN A 109 12.47 -5.83 16.46
CA GLN A 109 13.45 -6.49 15.61
C GLN A 109 12.81 -7.60 14.77
N ASN A 110 11.89 -8.37 15.35
CA ASN A 110 11.13 -9.39 14.61
C ASN A 110 10.27 -8.75 13.53
N VAL A 111 9.54 -7.66 13.85
CA VAL A 111 8.75 -6.93 12.82
C VAL A 111 9.62 -6.47 11.66
N VAL A 112 10.80 -5.89 11.95
CA VAL A 112 11.74 -5.46 10.90
C VAL A 112 12.24 -6.65 10.08
N ALA A 113 12.56 -7.78 10.72
CA ALA A 113 13.01 -8.99 10.05
C ALA A 113 11.89 -9.59 9.17
N ASP A 114 10.66 -9.64 9.66
CA ASP A 114 9.49 -10.17 8.95
C ASP A 114 9.16 -9.31 7.73
N LEU A 115 9.11 -7.98 7.88
CA LEU A 115 8.91 -7.05 6.76
C LEU A 115 10.04 -7.15 5.73
N ARG A 116 11.29 -7.35 6.18
CA ARG A 116 12.43 -7.55 5.26
C ARG A 116 12.28 -8.85 4.46
N LYS A 117 12.04 -9.98 5.13
CA LYS A 117 11.83 -11.28 4.46
C LYS A 117 10.63 -11.23 3.50
N LEU A 118 9.58 -10.53 3.88
CA LEU A 118 8.40 -10.35 3.03
C LEU A 118 8.74 -9.50 1.81
N ARG A 119 9.48 -8.40 1.99
CA ARG A 119 9.95 -7.53 0.90
C ARG A 119 10.83 -8.31 -0.09
N ASP A 120 11.79 -9.08 0.42
CA ASP A 120 12.69 -9.89 -0.41
C ASP A 120 11.91 -10.95 -1.19
N ARG A 121 10.91 -11.60 -0.57
CA ARG A 121 10.01 -12.53 -1.29
C ARG A 121 9.19 -11.81 -2.36
N PHE A 122 8.60 -10.66 -2.04
CA PHE A 122 7.75 -9.91 -2.98
C PHE A 122 8.53 -9.25 -4.13
N GLY A 123 9.86 -9.36 -4.15
CA GLY A 123 10.71 -8.62 -5.10
C GLY A 123 10.56 -7.10 -4.95
N ALA A 124 10.05 -6.64 -3.82
CA ALA A 124 9.74 -5.24 -3.60
C ALA A 124 11.01 -4.46 -3.25
N ARG A 125 11.20 -3.29 -3.84
CA ARG A 125 12.37 -2.45 -3.55
C ARG A 125 12.20 -1.65 -2.27
N ASN A 126 10.96 -1.33 -1.89
CA ASN A 126 10.62 -0.53 -0.72
C ASN A 126 9.21 -0.86 -0.20
N LEU A 127 8.84 -0.32 0.96
CA LEU A 127 7.54 -0.55 1.59
C LEU A 127 6.34 -0.11 0.71
N PRO A 128 6.35 1.06 0.04
CA PRO A 128 5.32 1.43 -0.94
C PRO A 128 5.12 0.42 -2.07
N HIS A 129 6.20 -0.11 -2.63
CA HIS A 129 6.16 -1.17 -3.64
C HIS A 129 5.60 -2.46 -3.06
N MET A 130 5.98 -2.81 -1.83
CA MET A 130 5.44 -3.99 -1.14
C MET A 130 3.93 -3.90 -0.92
N VAL A 131 3.41 -2.72 -0.52
CA VAL A 131 1.95 -2.47 -0.40
C VAL A 131 1.26 -2.60 -1.76
N SER A 132 1.87 -2.07 -2.81
CA SER A 132 1.34 -2.17 -4.18
C SER A 132 1.24 -3.62 -4.65
N ARG A 133 2.29 -4.41 -4.47
CA ARG A 133 2.29 -5.86 -4.77
C ARG A 133 1.27 -6.61 -3.92
N ALA A 134 1.10 -6.26 -2.64
CA ALA A 134 0.10 -6.87 -1.78
C ALA A 134 -1.34 -6.57 -2.20
N TRP A 135 -1.60 -5.38 -2.75
CA TRP A 135 -2.87 -5.04 -3.39
C TRP A 135 -3.10 -5.81 -4.69
N ALA A 136 -2.07 -5.98 -5.54
CA ALA A 136 -2.16 -6.80 -6.75
C ALA A 136 -2.55 -8.25 -6.42
N LEU A 137 -1.97 -8.82 -5.37
CA LEU A 137 -2.25 -10.17 -4.88
C LEU A 137 -3.56 -10.28 -4.08
N ARG A 138 -4.35 -9.19 -3.98
CA ARG A 138 -5.60 -9.09 -3.19
C ARG A 138 -5.43 -9.45 -1.70
N LEU A 139 -4.22 -9.32 -1.14
CA LEU A 139 -3.92 -9.66 0.26
C LEU A 139 -4.33 -8.55 1.24
N LEU A 140 -4.43 -7.31 0.75
CA LEU A 140 -4.87 -6.13 1.51
C LEU A 140 -6.32 -5.73 1.26
N GLN A 141 -7.03 -6.46 0.39
CA GLN A 141 -8.49 -6.34 0.33
C GLN A 141 -9.02 -6.78 1.70
N GLU A 142 -9.79 -5.91 2.37
CA GLU A 142 -10.69 -6.39 3.41
C GLU A 142 -11.47 -7.55 2.78
N PRO A 143 -11.66 -8.68 3.48
CA PRO A 143 -12.53 -9.71 2.95
C PRO A 143 -13.83 -8.98 2.62
N GLU A 144 -14.18 -8.92 1.34
CA GLU A 144 -15.52 -8.58 0.90
C GLU A 144 -16.40 -9.36 1.85
N THR A 145 -17.04 -8.66 2.78
CA THR A 145 -18.00 -9.25 3.70
C THR A 145 -18.85 -10.12 2.80
N THR A 146 -18.73 -11.43 3.00
CA THR A 146 -19.60 -12.44 2.41
C THR A 146 -20.96 -12.19 3.03
N THR A 147 -21.62 -11.14 2.54
CA THR A 147 -22.94 -10.69 2.90
C THR A 147 -23.55 -10.00 1.67
N ALA A 148 -23.60 -10.75 0.57
CA ALA A 148 -24.60 -10.61 -0.49
C ALA A 148 -24.65 -11.99 -1.19
N SER A 149 -25.71 -12.77 -1.24
CA SER A 149 -27.05 -12.68 -0.66
C SER A 149 -27.60 -14.11 -0.70
N ALA A 150 -28.14 -14.60 0.40
CA ALA A 150 -29.19 -15.61 0.31
C ALA A 150 -30.43 -14.95 -0.32
N GLN A 151 -31.14 -15.73 -1.13
CA GLN A 151 -32.55 -15.58 -1.55
C GLN A 151 -32.91 -14.70 -2.77
N LYS A 152 -33.02 -15.35 -3.94
CA LYS A 152 -34.26 -15.66 -4.72
C LYS A 152 -33.79 -16.33 -6.03
N GLU A 153 -34.32 -17.47 -6.45
CA GLU A 153 -35.69 -17.60 -6.95
C GLU A 153 -36.21 -19.05 -6.80
N LYS A 154 -37.47 -19.16 -6.38
CA LYS A 154 -38.32 -20.34 -6.52
C LYS A 154 -38.59 -20.58 -8.02
N ASP A 155 -39.01 -21.81 -8.32
CA ASP A 155 -39.85 -22.19 -9.48
C ASP A 155 -39.09 -22.63 -10.75
N GLN A 156 -38.74 -23.92 -10.83
CA GLN A 156 -39.41 -24.88 -11.72
C GLN A 156 -38.92 -26.32 -11.48
#